data_AF-A0A529GJR5-F1
#
_entry.id   AF-A0A529GJR5-F1
#
_cell.length_a   1.000
_cell.length_b   1.000
_cell.length_c   1.000
_cell.angle_alpha   90.00
_cell.angle_beta   90.00
_cell.angle_gamma   90.00
#
_symmetry.space_group_name_H-M   'P 1'
#
loop_
_entity.id
_entity.type
_entity.pdbx_description
1 polymer ?
#
loop_
_entity_poly.entity_id
_entity_poly.type
_entity_poly.pdbx_seq_one_letter_code
_entity_poly.pdbx_strand_id
1 'polypeptide(L)' 'MKMPQTIGLVHFIGIGGIGMSGIAEVLHNLGYKVQGSD' A
#
# COMPACT_ATOMS: atom_id res chain seq x y z
N MET A 1 13.84 12.36 -2.74
CA MET A 1 12.71 12.31 -1.79
C MET A 1 12.84 11.00 -1.01
N LYS A 2 13.15 11.04 0.29
CA LYS A 2 13.16 9.82 1.13
C LYS A 2 11.79 9.70 1.79
N MET A 3 11.21 8.51 1.74
CA MET A 3 9.99 8.25 2.50
C MET A 3 10.27 8.38 4.01
N PRO A 4 9.28 8.80 4.81
CA PRO A 4 9.41 8.86 6.26
C PRO A 4 9.85 7.50 6.81
N GLN A 5 10.68 7.51 7.85
CA GLN A 5 11.15 6.26 8.50
C GLN A 5 9.99 5.42 9.07
N THR A 6 8.84 6.05 9.32
CA THR A 6 7.61 5.42 9.81
C THR A 6 6.42 5.91 9.00
N ILE A 7 5.89 5.08 8.09
CA ILE A 7 4.75 5.41 7.22
C ILE A 7 3.41 4.97 7.86
N GLY A 8 3.46 4.17 8.94
CA GLY A 8 2.25 3.65 9.57
C GLY A 8 1.48 2.71 8.65
N LEU A 9 0.16 2.80 8.69
CA LEU A 9 -0.75 2.05 7.82
C LEU A 9 -1.01 2.82 6.52
N VAL A 10 -0.84 2.16 5.38
CA VAL A 10 -1.17 2.70 4.05
C VAL A 10 -2.58 2.23 3.66
N HIS A 11 -3.47 3.19 3.38
CA HIS A 11 -4.84 2.91 2.92
C HIS A 11 -4.99 3.22 1.42
N PHE A 12 -5.31 2.22 0.62
CA PHE A 12 -5.58 2.34 -0.81
C PHE A 12 -7.07 2.55 -1.06
N ILE A 13 -7.43 3.59 -1.83
CA ILE A 13 -8.79 3.76 -2.38
C ILE A 13 -8.80 3.19 -3.80
N GLY A 14 -9.76 2.33 -4.11
CA GLY A 14 -9.80 1.58 -5.38
C GLY A 14 -8.81 0.41 -5.43
N ILE A 15 -8.61 -0.31 -4.31
CA ILE A 15 -7.56 -1.34 -4.19
C ILE A 15 -7.76 -2.54 -5.13
N GLY A 16 -8.99 -2.89 -5.49
CA GLY A 16 -9.39 -4.02 -6.31
C GLY A 16 -9.09 -3.84 -7.79
N GLY A 17 -8.71 -2.64 -8.23
CA GLY A 17 -8.12 -2.44 -9.55
C GLY A 17 -6.76 -3.14 -9.65
N ILE A 18 -6.52 -3.87 -10.76
CA ILE A 18 -5.30 -4.68 -10.96
C ILE A 18 -3.98 -3.91 -10.72
N GLY A 19 -3.93 -2.63 -11.08
CA GLY A 19 -2.77 -1.78 -10.83
C GLY A 19 -2.55 -1.46 -9.35
N MET A 20 -3.63 -1.10 -8.64
CA MET A 20 -3.56 -0.75 -7.22
C MET A 20 -3.33 -1.99 -6.35
N SER A 21 -3.92 -3.13 -6.69
CA SER A 21 -3.65 -4.42 -6.06
C SER A 21 -2.17 -4.79 -6.15
N GLY A 22 -1.54 -4.61 -7.32
CA GLY A 22 -0.11 -4.91 -7.49
C GLY A 22 0.80 -4.00 -6.65
N ILE A 23 0.48 -2.72 -6.55
CA ILE A 23 1.25 -1.79 -5.69
C ILE A 23 1.06 -2.16 -4.20
N ALA A 24 -0.17 -2.49 -3.79
CA ALA A 24 -0.46 -2.91 -2.43
C ALA A 24 0.29 -4.20 -2.05
N GLU A 25 0.38 -5.17 -2.96
CA GLU A 25 1.14 -6.41 -2.78
C GLU A 25 2.64 -6.13 -2.59
N VAL A 26 3.23 -5.25 -3.42
CA VAL A 26 4.64 -4.88 -3.28
C VAL A 26 4.91 -4.23 -1.91
N LEU A 27 4.06 -3.30 -1.47
CA LEU A 27 4.24 -2.67 -0.16
C LEU A 27 4.07 -3.66 0.99
N HIS A 28 3.10 -4.57 0.89
CA HIS A 28 2.92 -5.65 1.85
C HIS A 28 4.19 -6.52 1.96
N ASN A 29 4.77 -6.90 0.83
CA ASN A 29 5.99 -7.71 0.77
C ASN A 29 7.24 -6.98 1.31
N LEU A 30 7.25 -5.65 1.27
CA LEU A 30 8.28 -4.81 1.89
C LEU A 30 8.06 -4.60 3.40
N GLY A 31 7.02 -5.19 3.99
CA GLY A 31 6.73 -5.12 5.42
C GLY A 31 5.88 -3.92 5.84
N TYR A 32 5.31 -3.18 4.89
CA TYR A 32 4.35 -2.12 5.22
C TYR A 32 2.98 -2.70 5.56
N LYS A 33 2.28 -2.06 6.50
CA LYS A 33 0.88 -2.38 6.77
C LYS A 33 0.03 -1.75 5.70
N VAL A 34 -0.81 -2.55 5.06
CA VAL A 34 -1.65 -2.13 3.94
C VAL A 34 -3.09 -2.52 4.22
N GLN A 35 -4.01 -1.63 3.88
CA GLN A 35 -5.44 -1.93 3.76
C GLN A 35 -6.01 -1.14 2.59
N GLY A 36 -7.26 -1.39 2.22
CA GLY A 36 -7.93 -0.54 1.23
C GLY A 36 -9.42 -0.74 1.21
N SER A 37 -10.07 0.14 0.47
CA SER A 37 -11.46 0.05 0.05
C SER A 37 -11.54 0.15 -1.47
N ASP A 38 -12.67 -0.29 -2.03
CA ASP A 38 -13.11 0.04 -3.38
C ASP A 38 -14.47 0.73 -3.32
#